data_AF-A0A8I1IZF0-F1
#
_entry.id   AF-A0A8I1IZF0-F1
#
_cell.length_a   1.000
_cell.length_b   1.000
_cell.length_c   1.000
_cell.angle_alpha   90.00
_cell.angle_beta   90.00
_cell.angle_gamma   90.00
#
_symmetry.space_group_name_H-M   'P 1'
#
loop_
_entity.id
_entity.type
_entity.pdbx_description
1 polymer ?
#
loop_
_entity_poly.entity_id
_entity_poly.type
_entity_poly.pdbx_seq_one_letter_code
_entity_poly.pdbx_strand_id
1 'polypeptide(L)' 'MRPPDTLRLDGRAYSWRALTALRRAQIAAWRAAQPKQPALFALHDDRRPAAGRSASGRHAEPGLFD' A
#
# COMPACT_ATOMS: atom_id res chain seq x y z
N MET A 1 16.78 -12.22 25.30
CA MET A 1 17.49 -12.68 24.08
C MET A 1 17.38 -11.60 23.02
N ARG A 2 18.48 -11.23 22.36
CA ARG A 2 18.40 -10.38 21.16
C ARG A 2 17.75 -11.21 20.04
N PRO A 3 16.76 -10.67 19.32
CA PRO A 3 16.25 -11.35 18.14
C PRO A 3 17.40 -11.56 17.14
N PRO A 4 17.45 -12.71 16.46
CA PRO A 4 18.48 -12.98 15.47
C PRO A 4 18.43 -11.91 14.36
N ASP A 5 19.56 -11.28 14.09
CA ASP A 5 19.66 -10.23 13.06
C ASP A 5 19.70 -10.81 11.65
N THR A 6 19.87 -12.13 11.48
CA THR A 6 20.07 -12.76 10.17
C THR A 6 18.92 -13.67 9.78
N LEU A 7 18.40 -13.51 8.57
CA LEU A 7 17.34 -14.32 7.97
C LEU A 7 17.87 -15.02 6.71
N ARG A 8 17.41 -16.25 6.46
CA ARG A 8 17.75 -17.00 5.24
C ARG A 8 16.61 -16.93 4.24
N LEU A 9 16.91 -16.51 3.02
CA LEU A 9 15.99 -16.47 1.88
C LEU A 9 16.73 -17.09 0.69
N ASP A 10 16.11 -18.05 0.01
CA ASP A 10 16.65 -18.72 -1.18
C ASP A 10 18.10 -19.22 -1.01
N GLY A 11 18.40 -19.82 0.14
CA GLY A 11 19.73 -20.35 0.45
C GLY A 11 20.78 -19.29 0.85
N ARG A 12 20.46 -18.00 0.80
CA ARG A 12 21.35 -16.90 1.17
C ARG A 12 20.97 -16.29 2.52
N ALA A 13 21.95 -15.80 3.26
CA ALA A 13 21.76 -15.15 4.56
C ALA A 13 21.79 -13.63 4.42
N TYR A 14 20.85 -12.95 5.06
CA TYR A 14 20.68 -11.51 5.00
C TYR A 14 20.50 -10.91 6.39
N SER A 15 21.11 -9.75 6.67
CA SER A 15 20.79 -8.99 7.88
C SER A 15 19.41 -8.32 7.74
N TRP A 16 18.53 -8.56 8.70
CA TRP A 16 17.21 -7.95 8.81
C TRP A 16 17.31 -6.44 8.93
N ARG A 17 18.26 -5.94 9.71
CA ARG A 17 18.51 -4.49 9.81
C ARG A 17 18.90 -3.89 8.45
N ALA A 18 19.77 -4.58 7.71
CA ALA A 18 20.18 -4.13 6.38
C ALA A 18 19.01 -4.17 5.37
N LEU A 19 18.24 -5.26 5.35
CA LEU A 19 17.06 -5.39 4.48
C LEU A 19 16.01 -4.32 4.75
N THR A 20 15.70 -4.07 6.02
CA THR A 20 14.71 -3.04 6.39
C THR A 20 15.20 -1.63 6.05
N ALA A 21 16.48 -1.34 6.20
CA ALA A 21 17.06 -0.07 5.75
C ALA A 21 16.94 0.09 4.22
N LEU A 22 17.29 -0.94 3.46
CA LEU A 22 17.20 -0.94 2.00
C LEU A 22 15.74 -0.76 1.53
N ARG A 23 14.78 -1.42 2.19
CA ARG A 23 13.35 -1.27 1.90
C ARG A 23 12.85 0.16 2.15
N ARG A 24 13.28 0.79 3.24
CA ARG A 24 12.92 2.19 3.53
C ARG A 24 13.48 3.14 2.47
N ALA A 25 14.72 2.94 2.05
CA ALA A 25 15.33 3.73 0.98
C ALA A 25 14.57 3.58 -0.35
N GLN A 26 14.15 2.36 -0.71
CA GLN A 26 13.31 2.12 -1.89
C GLN A 26 11.97 2.85 -1.82
N ILE A 27 11.28 2.80 -0.68
CA ILE A 27 10.01 3.51 -0.50
C ILE A 27 10.21 5.03 -0.62
N ALA A 28 11.27 5.56 0.00
CA ALA A 28 11.59 6.99 -0.10
C ALA A 28 11.89 7.40 -1.54
N ALA A 29 12.69 6.62 -2.27
CA ALA A 29 12.98 6.84 -3.68
C ALA A 29 11.72 6.77 -4.55
N TRP A 30 10.84 5.78 -4.33
CA TRP A 30 9.57 5.66 -5.04
C TRP A 30 8.64 6.85 -4.77
N ARG A 31 8.54 7.28 -3.51
CA ARG A 31 7.77 8.48 -3.12
C ARG A 31 8.35 9.75 -3.73
N ALA A 32 9.67 9.91 -3.74
CA ALA A 32 10.34 11.07 -4.33
C ALA A 32 10.21 11.10 -5.85
N ALA A 33 10.28 9.93 -6.50
CA ALA A 33 10.08 9.81 -7.92
C ALA A 33 8.65 10.15 -8.35
N GLN A 34 7.67 10.17 -7.41
CA GLN A 34 6.24 10.34 -7.64
C GLN A 34 5.86 9.99 -9.08
N PRO A 35 5.92 8.71 -9.49
CA PRO A 35 5.35 8.34 -10.77
C PRO A 35 3.86 8.60 -10.60
N LYS A 36 3.42 9.82 -10.98
CA LYS A 36 2.04 10.12 -11.27
C LYS A 36 1.75 9.19 -12.41
N GLN A 37 1.27 8.00 -12.06
CA GLN A 37 0.83 7.04 -13.03
C GLN A 37 -0.14 7.83 -13.90
N PRO A 38 0.15 8.01 -15.20
CA PRO A 38 -0.68 8.84 -16.03
C PRO A 38 -2.06 8.23 -15.97
N ALA A 39 -3.00 8.93 -15.34
CA ALA A 39 -4.37 8.51 -15.35
C ALA A 39 -4.88 8.81 -16.76
N LEU A 40 -5.56 7.83 -17.36
CA LEU A 40 -6.14 7.99 -18.70
C LEU A 40 -7.15 9.15 -18.73
N PHE A 41 -7.72 9.50 -17.57
CA PHE A 41 -8.65 10.59 -17.33
C PHE A 41 -8.33 11.29 -16.01
N ALA A 42 -8.89 12.49 -15.80
CA ALA A 42 -8.78 13.17 -14.52
C ALA A 42 -9.38 12.31 -13.40
N LEU A 43 -8.59 12.00 -12.37
CA LEU A 43 -9.09 11.32 -11.19
C LEU A 43 -9.82 12.34 -10.32
N HIS A 44 -11.08 12.04 -10.00
CA HIS A 44 -11.85 12.77 -9.01
C HIS A 44 -11.73 12.06 -7.65
N ASP A 45 -11.74 12.83 -6.57
CA ASP A 45 -11.84 12.26 -5.23
C ASP A 45 -13.11 11.40 -5.12
N ASP A 46 -12.99 10.26 -4.44
CA ASP A 46 -14.11 9.37 -4.21
C ASP A 46 -15.18 10.07 -3.35
N ARG A 47 -16.25 10.52 -3.99
CA ARG A 47 -17.39 11.20 -3.33
C ARG A 47 -18.43 10.22 -2.77
N ARG A 48 -18.16 8.91 -2.77
CA ARG A 48 -19.13 7.94 -2.24
C ARG A 48 -19.45 8.26 -0.77
N PRO A 49 -20.74 8.25 -0.39
CA PRO A 49 -21.17 8.30 1.01
C PRO A 49 -20.44 7.23 1.82
N ALA A 50 -20.28 7.43 3.13
CA ALA A 50 -19.51 6.52 3.99
C ALA A 50 -19.95 5.04 3.86
N ALA A 51 -21.26 4.81 3.68
CA ALA A 51 -21.84 3.49 3.43
C ALA A 51 -21.40 2.85 2.10
N GLY A 52 -21.14 3.65 1.05
CA GLY A 52 -20.70 3.17 -0.27
C GLY A 52 -19.20 2.84 -0.39
N ARG A 53 -18.41 3.12 0.67
CA ARG A 53 -16.95 2.95 0.65
C ARG A 53 -16.49 1.50 0.81
N SER A 54 -17.32 0.62 1.37
CA SER A 54 -17.05 -0.82 1.48
C SER A 54 -18.05 -1.64 0.66
N ALA A 55 -17.65 -2.83 0.21
CA ALA A 55 -18.55 -3.73 -0.50
C ALA A 55 -19.73 -4.15 0.39
N SER A 56 -19.49 -4.37 1.69
CA SER A 56 -20.55 -4.71 2.64
C SER A 56 -21.58 -3.60 2.81
N GLY A 57 -21.13 -2.34 2.90
CA GLY A 57 -22.04 -1.20 3.06
C GLY A 57 -22.92 -0.97 1.82
N ARG A 58 -22.39 -1.21 0.61
CA ARG A 58 -23.16 -1.12 -0.65
C ARG A 58 -24.33 -2.11 -0.75
N HIS A 59 -24.21 -3.25 -0.10
CA HIS A 59 -25.24 -4.29 -0.16
C HIS A 59 -26.19 -4.25 1.04
N ALA A 60 -25.87 -3.48 2.09
CA ALA A 60 -26.69 -3.35 3.28
C ALA A 60 -27.84 -2.34 3.10
N GLU A 61 -27.65 -1.32 2.26
CA GLU A 61 -28.64 -0.28 2.00
C GLU A 61 -28.98 -0.23 0.50
N PRO A 62 -30.25 -0.42 0.10
CA PRO A 62 -30.65 -0.25 -1.29
C PRO A 62 -30.65 1.25 -1.64
N GLY A 63 -29.54 1.74 -2.20
CA GLY A 63 -29.46 3.09 -2.75
C GLY A 63 -30.20 3.16 -4.09
N LEU A 64 -31.52 3.41 -4.07
CA LEU A 64 -32.28 3.65 -5.30
C LEU A 64 -32.05 5.08 -5.84
N PHE A 65 -31.66 6.03 -4.99
CA PHE A 65 -31.54 7.46 -5.33
C PHE A 65 -30.34 8.18 -4.69
N ASP A 66 -29.32 7.44 -4.25
CA ASP A 66 -28.01 8.03 -3.90
C ASP A 66 -27.13 8.18 -5.14
#